data_AF-A0A672K6K6-F1
#
_entry.id   AF-A0A672K6K6-F1
#
_cell.length_a   1.000
_cell.length_b   1.000
_cell.length_c   1.000
_cell.angle_alpha   90.00
_cell.angle_beta   90.00
_cell.angle_gamma   90.00
#
_symmetry.space_group_name_H-M   'P 1'
#
loop_
_entity.id
_entity.type
_entity.pdbx_description
1 polymer ?
#
loop_
_entity_poly.entity_id
_entity_poly.type
_entity_poly.pdbx_seq_one_letter_code
_entity_poly.pdbx_strand_id
1 'polypeptide(L)'
;MGRNNINLGPDVLLRQRSIAGSNTFINLREVSERFKLPPGEYVIIPSTFESHRKGSFVLRVFTEKEAAASNSYPRVMWTHISNTFSIKLLEM
;
A
#
# COMPACT_ATOMS: atom_id res chain seq x y z
N MET A 1 5.26 -17.45 -0.57
CA MET A 1 5.88 -17.02 0.69
C MET A 1 6.43 -15.61 0.45
N GLY A 2 5.77 -14.58 0.97
CA GLY A 2 6.13 -13.18 0.69
C GLY A 2 7.54 -12.84 1.20
N ARG A 3 8.31 -12.11 0.39
CA ARG A 3 9.68 -11.71 0.76
C ARG A 3 9.64 -10.55 1.75
N ASN A 4 10.09 -10.77 2.99
CA ASN A 4 10.22 -9.70 3.98
C ASN A 4 11.48 -8.85 3.74
N ASN A 5 11.44 -7.57 4.11
CA ASN A 5 12.60 -6.67 4.23
C ASN A 5 13.33 -6.30 2.92
N ILE A 6 12.59 -6.11 1.83
CA ILE A 6 13.17 -5.55 0.60
C ILE A 6 13.12 -4.02 0.57
N ASN A 7 14.23 -3.42 0.15
CA ASN A 7 14.34 -2.00 -0.12
C ASN A 7 14.22 -1.79 -1.64
N LEU A 8 13.16 -1.12 -2.07
CA LEU A 8 12.98 -0.75 -3.48
C LEU A 8 13.87 0.46 -3.78
N GLY A 9 14.87 0.27 -4.62
CA GLY A 9 15.67 1.37 -5.14
C GLY A 9 14.81 2.34 -5.96
N PRO A 10 15.23 3.62 -6.09
CA PRO A 10 14.51 4.63 -6.86
C PRO A 10 14.35 4.25 -8.34
N ASP A 11 15.29 3.46 -8.87
CA ASP A 11 15.24 2.92 -10.23
C ASP A 11 14.00 2.05 -10.48
N VAL A 12 13.54 1.30 -9.48
CA VAL A 12 12.32 0.48 -9.58
C VAL A 12 11.09 1.37 -9.69
N LEU A 13 11.00 2.41 -8.86
CA LEU A 13 9.86 3.34 -8.85
C LEU A 13 9.79 4.21 -10.11
N LEU A 14 10.95 4.57 -10.66
CA LEU A 14 11.04 5.37 -11.89
C LEU A 14 10.73 4.57 -13.15
N ARG A 15 10.98 3.25 -13.14
CA ARG A 15 10.76 2.38 -14.32
C ARG A 15 9.41 1.69 -14.32
N GLN A 16 8.79 1.51 -13.15
CA GLN A 16 7.56 0.74 -13.02
C GLN A 16 6.36 1.65 -12.75
N ARG A 17 5.33 1.56 -13.60
CA ARG A 17 4.07 2.29 -13.38
C ARG A 17 3.28 1.62 -12.25
N SER A 18 2.66 2.43 -11.39
CA SER A 18 1.71 1.93 -10.40
C SER A 18 0.53 1.23 -11.09
N ILE A 19 0.23 0.00 -10.69
CA ILE A 19 -0.92 -0.76 -11.20
C ILE A 19 -2.25 -0.29 -10.58
N ALA A 20 -2.18 0.32 -9.39
CA ALA A 20 -3.29 0.90 -8.65
C ALA A 20 -2.77 2.04 -7.76
N GLY A 21 -3.62 3.01 -7.49
CA GLY A 21 -3.30 4.16 -6.64
C GLY A 21 -4.56 4.96 -6.31
N SER A 22 -4.51 5.77 -5.24
CA SER A 22 -5.60 6.71 -4.97
C SER A 22 -5.63 7.79 -6.05
N ASN A 23 -6.82 8.12 -6.52
CA ASN A 23 -7.00 9.05 -7.63
C ASN A 23 -6.76 10.52 -7.21
N THR A 24 -6.79 10.80 -5.91
CA THR A 24 -6.63 12.16 -5.36
C THR A 24 -5.87 12.15 -4.03
N PHE A 25 -4.89 13.03 -3.90
CA PHE A 25 -4.31 13.37 -2.60
C PHE A 25 -5.25 14.37 -1.93
N ILE A 26 -6.09 13.88 -1.01
CA ILE A 26 -7.01 14.71 -0.24
C ILE A 26 -6.51 14.84 1.19
N ASN A 27 -6.59 16.05 1.75
CA ASN A 27 -6.31 16.30 3.17
C ASN A 27 -7.54 15.92 4.02
N LEU A 28 -7.94 14.66 3.91
CA LEU A 28 -8.91 14.06 4.81
C LEU A 28 -8.17 13.22 5.83
N ARG A 29 -8.73 13.12 7.03
CA ARG A 29 -8.25 12.22 8.08
C ARG A 29 -8.10 10.79 7.56
N GLU A 30 -8.96 10.38 6.62
CA GLU A 30 -9.00 9.05 6.06
C GLU A 30 -9.11 9.07 4.54
N VAL A 31 -8.30 8.23 3.88
CA VAL A 31 -8.44 7.88 2.46
C VAL A 31 -8.64 6.38 2.35
N SER A 32 -9.71 5.96 1.69
CA SER A 32 -10.03 4.55 1.46
C SER A 32 -10.35 4.26 0.01
N GLU A 33 -9.69 3.26 -0.56
CA GLU A 33 -9.86 2.87 -1.96
C GLU A 33 -10.00 1.37 -2.09
N ARG A 34 -10.87 0.91 -3.00
CA ARG A 34 -11.10 -0.51 -3.29
C ARG A 34 -10.55 -0.85 -4.67
N PHE A 35 -9.64 -1.81 -4.72
CA PHE A 35 -8.99 -2.24 -5.95
C PHE A 35 -9.32 -3.67 -6.27
N LYS A 36 -9.48 -3.97 -7.56
CA LYS A 36 -9.54 -5.33 -8.08
C LYS A 36 -8.27 -5.64 -8.87
N LEU A 37 -7.42 -6.51 -8.35
CA LEU A 37 -6.13 -6.85 -8.96
C LEU A 37 -6.03 -8.36 -9.25
N PRO A 38 -5.28 -8.75 -10.30
CA PRO A 38 -4.92 -10.14 -10.51
C PRO A 38 -4.17 -10.71 -9.29
N PRO A 39 -4.22 -12.03 -9.03
CA PRO A 39 -3.37 -12.64 -8.00
C PRO A 39 -1.90 -12.35 -8.26
N GLY A 40 -1.18 -11.93 -7.22
CA GLY A 40 0.23 -11.55 -7.33
C GLY A 40 0.78 -10.97 -6.04
N GLU A 41 2.05 -10.57 -6.07
CA GLU A 41 2.70 -9.85 -4.99
C GLU A 41 2.68 -8.35 -5.29
N TYR A 42 2.19 -7.57 -4.33
CA TYR A 42 2.05 -6.12 -4.46
C TYR A 42 2.76 -5.40 -3.32
N VAL A 43 3.25 -4.20 -3.63
CA VAL A 43 3.84 -3.28 -2.67
C VAL A 43 2.94 -2.06 -2.55
N ILE A 44 2.60 -1.69 -1.31
CA ILE A 44 1.84 -0.49 -0.99
C ILE A 44 2.81 0.58 -0.50
N ILE A 45 2.81 1.74 -1.14
CA ILE A 45 3.68 2.88 -0.81
C ILE A 45 2.80 4.02 -0.27
N PRO A 46 2.65 4.17 1.07
CA PRO A 46 1.98 5.34 1.64
C PRO A 46 2.89 6.57 1.51
N SER A 47 2.33 7.71 1.07
CA SER A 47 3.06 8.97 0.94
C SER A 47 2.13 10.18 1.11
N THR A 48 2.69 11.32 1.48
CA THR A 48 2.03 12.63 1.44
C THR A 48 2.21 13.29 0.08
N PHE A 49 1.35 14.25 -0.26
CA PHE A 49 1.48 15.01 -1.52
C PHE A 49 2.79 15.80 -1.58
N GLU A 50 3.07 16.57 -0.53
CA GLU A 50 4.33 17.28 -0.38
C GLU A 50 5.39 16.31 0.12
N SER A 51 6.57 16.37 -0.50
CA SER A 51 7.77 15.78 0.11
C SER A 51 8.02 16.41 1.49
N HIS A 52 8.89 15.80 2.30
CA HIS A 52 9.35 16.33 3.60
C HIS A 52 8.27 16.67 4.65
N ARG A 53 6.99 16.40 4.40
CA ARG A 53 5.95 16.44 5.43
C ARG A 53 6.12 15.28 6.39
N LYS A 54 6.12 15.60 7.68
CA LYS A 54 6.00 14.61 8.75
C LYS A 54 4.52 14.36 9.01
N GLY A 55 4.14 13.09 9.13
CA GLY A 55 2.79 12.67 9.46
C GLY A 55 2.82 11.28 10.08
N SER A 56 1.93 11.04 11.02
CA SER A 56 1.70 9.72 11.60
C SER A 56 0.53 9.09 10.88
N PHE A 57 0.65 7.82 10.47
CA PHE A 57 -0.43 7.16 9.75
C PHE A 57 -0.62 5.70 10.16
N VAL A 58 -1.83 5.21 9.95
CA VAL A 58 -2.18 3.79 10.04
C VAL A 58 -2.60 3.30 8.66
N LEU A 59 -1.92 2.26 8.18
CA LEU A 59 -2.27 1.56 6.95
C LEU A 59 -3.04 0.27 7.29
N ARG A 60 -4.28 0.14 6.80
CA ARG A 60 -5.09 -1.07 6.93
C ARG A 60 -5.35 -1.66 5.54
N VAL A 61 -5.22 -2.98 5.42
CA VAL A 61 -5.53 -3.73 4.20
C VAL A 61 -6.63 -4.74 4.52
N PHE A 62 -7.74 -4.66 3.81
CA PHE A 62 -8.84 -5.60 3.89
C PHE A 62 -8.89 -6.39 2.59
N THR A 63 -8.93 -7.71 2.64
CA THR A 63 -9.01 -8.57 1.45
C THR A 63 -10.29 -9.42 1.50
N GLU A 64 -10.90 -9.69 0.34
CA GLU A 64 -12.13 -10.51 0.28
C GLU A 64 -11.93 -11.96 0.72
N LYS A 65 -10.71 -12.48 0.55
CA LYS A 65 -10.29 -13.77 1.11
C LYS A 65 -9.00 -13.56 1.90
N GLU A 66 -8.68 -14.53 2.74
CA GLU A 66 -7.50 -14.48 3.60
C GLU A 66 -6.23 -14.21 2.78
N ALA A 67 -5.59 -13.06 3.02
CA ALA A 67 -4.29 -12.74 2.45
C ALA A 67 -3.22 -13.07 3.48
N ALA A 68 -2.17 -13.77 3.06
CA ALA A 68 -1.00 -14.02 3.90
C ALA A 68 -0.20 -12.70 4.05
N ALA A 69 -0.61 -11.84 4.98
CA ALA A 69 0.15 -10.68 5.41
C ALA A 69 1.07 -11.09 6.56
N SER A 70 2.39 -11.02 6.37
CA SER A 70 3.33 -11.22 7.48
C SER A 70 3.33 -10.00 8.40
N ASN A 71 3.27 -10.23 9.72
CA ASN A 71 3.26 -9.23 10.80
C ASN A 71 4.53 -8.34 10.93
N SER A 72 5.32 -8.21 9.86
CA SER A 72 6.59 -7.50 9.85
C SER A 72 6.37 -6.00 9.65
N TYR A 73 6.81 -5.19 10.62
CA TYR A 73 7.02 -3.73 10.69
C TYR A 73 6.51 -2.80 9.54
N PRO A 74 6.04 -1.57 9.86
CA PRO A 74 5.12 -0.74 9.04
C PRO A 74 5.70 -0.15 7.73
N ARG A 75 6.84 -0.64 7.23
CA ARG A 75 7.52 -0.03 6.08
C ARG A 75 7.10 -0.60 4.72
N VAL A 76 6.70 -1.88 4.63
CA VAL A 76 6.21 -2.51 3.38
C VAL A 76 5.38 -3.74 3.72
N MET A 77 4.09 -3.77 3.35
CA MET A 77 3.24 -4.97 3.48
C MET A 77 3.19 -5.76 2.18
N TRP A 78 3.45 -7.07 2.28
CA TRP A 78 3.25 -8.06 1.23
C TRP A 78 1.90 -8.72 1.42
N THR A 79 1.04 -8.68 0.40
CA THR A 79 -0.24 -9.37 0.43
C THR A 79 -0.42 -10.19 -0.83
N HIS A 80 -0.71 -11.48 -0.67
CA HIS A 80 -1.26 -12.30 -1.75
C HIS A 80 -2.75 -11.97 -1.84
N ILE A 81 -3.08 -11.00 -2.69
CA ILE A 81 -4.44 -10.48 -2.76
C ILE A 81 -5.23 -11.33 -3.76
N SER A 82 -6.22 -12.07 -3.26
CA SER A 82 -7.22 -12.67 -4.13
C SER A 82 -8.29 -11.63 -4.46
N ASN A 83 -8.29 -11.20 -5.71
CA ASN A 83 -9.33 -10.42 -6.39
C ASN A 83 -9.53 -8.99 -5.90
N THR A 84 -9.97 -8.74 -4.67
CA THR A 84 -10.37 -7.39 -4.26
C THR A 84 -9.85 -7.04 -2.87
N PHE A 85 -9.34 -5.82 -2.71
CA PHE A 85 -8.88 -5.31 -1.43
C PHE A 85 -9.19 -3.84 -1.26
N SER A 86 -9.39 -3.44 -0.01
CA SER A 86 -9.49 -2.03 0.35
C SER A 86 -8.26 -1.61 1.13
N ILE A 87 -7.62 -0.52 0.70
CA ILE A 87 -6.61 0.18 1.48
C ILE A 87 -7.30 1.31 2.22
N LYS A 88 -7.02 1.44 3.52
CA LYS A 88 -7.45 2.58 4.33
C LYS A 88 -6.24 3.20 5.02
N LEU A 89 -5.94 4.44 4.68
CA LEU A 89 -4.89 5.25 5.29
C LEU A 89 -5.55 6.28 6.21
N LEU A 90 -5.21 6.25 7.49
CA LEU A 90 -5.71 7.20 8.49
C LEU A 90 -4.54 8.04 9.02
N GLU A 91 -4.60 9.36 8.88
CA GLU A 91 -3.67 10.29 9.53
C GLU A 91 -4.04 10.43 11.02
N MET A 92 -3.04 10.33 11.91
CA MET A 92 -3.21 10.36 13.37
C MET A 92 -2.96 11.74 13.95
#